data_AF-A0A2R7LHB3-F1
#
_entry.id   AF-A0A2R7LHB3-F1
#
_cell.length_a   1.000
_cell.length_b   1.000
_cell.length_c   1.000
_cell.angle_alpha   90.00
_cell.angle_beta   90.00
_cell.angle_gamma   90.00
#
_symmetry.space_group_name_H-M   'P 1'
#
loop_
_entity.id
_entity.type
_entity.pdbx_description
1 polymer ?
#
loop_
_entity_poly.entity_id
_entity_poly.type
_entity_poly.pdbx_seq_one_letter_code
_entity_poly.pdbx_strand_id
1 'polypeptide(L)'
;MTGSLYAILPAGAALGFVCAVTLMALRPVSRPGGWQWPALLSAIFLAFSLWVVAREGPLGFWTLHSANGWGVQVWTDLLMAGATAVFLLLPRARAVGMRGGPWVVLVACTGSIGLLAMLARCLFLEARRADPSTETAP
;
A
#
# COMPACT_ATOMS: atom_id res chain seq x y z
N MET A 1 4.50 19.45 -22.34
CA MET A 1 5.25 18.27 -21.83
C MET A 1 4.48 17.46 -20.78
N THR A 2 3.40 17.96 -20.17
CA THR A 2 2.58 17.22 -19.18
C THR A 2 1.73 16.08 -19.76
N GLY A 3 1.23 16.23 -20.99
CA GLY A 3 0.40 15.20 -21.63
C GLY A 3 1.09 13.84 -21.84
N SER A 4 2.41 13.84 -22.09
CA SER A 4 3.19 12.60 -22.24
C SER A 4 3.36 11.87 -20.90
N LEU A 5 3.55 12.61 -19.80
CA LEU A 5 3.70 12.03 -18.46
C LEU A 5 2.43 11.31 -18.00
N TYR A 6 1.26 11.90 -18.21
CA TYR A 6 -0.03 11.29 -17.83
C TYR A 6 -0.40 10.07 -18.68
N ALA A 7 0.16 9.91 -19.88
CA ALA A 7 0.01 8.72 -20.69
C ALA A 7 0.96 7.59 -20.27
N ILE A 8 2.18 7.92 -19.83
CA ILE A 8 3.22 6.95 -19.49
C ILE A 8 3.07 6.41 -18.07
N LEU A 9 2.67 7.26 -17.10
CA LEU A 9 2.58 6.86 -15.69
C LEU A 9 1.63 5.68 -15.45
N PRO A 10 0.41 5.62 -16.02
CA PRO A 10 -0.48 4.47 -15.85
C PRO A 10 0.10 3.19 -16.45
N ALA A 11 0.71 3.27 -17.64
CA ALA A 11 1.33 2.13 -18.30
C ALA A 11 2.53 1.60 -17.49
N GLY A 12 3.35 2.50 -16.95
CA GLY A 12 4.45 2.16 -16.04
C GLY A 12 3.96 1.51 -14.75
N ALA A 13 2.90 2.04 -14.14
CA ALA A 13 2.29 1.47 -12.94
C ALA A 13 1.71 0.06 -13.20
N ALA A 14 1.03 -0.14 -14.33
CA ALA A 14 0.50 -1.43 -14.74
C ALA A 14 1.62 -2.46 -14.96
N LEU A 15 2.71 -2.06 -15.65
CA LEU A 15 3.89 -2.91 -15.83
C LEU A 15 4.53 -3.28 -14.49
N GLY A 16 4.67 -2.31 -13.59
CA GLY A 16 5.17 -2.52 -12.24
C GLY A 16 4.32 -3.51 -11.44
N PHE A 17 2.99 -3.40 -11.52
CA PHE A 17 2.05 -4.33 -10.89
C PHE A 17 2.22 -5.76 -11.44
N VAL A 18 2.22 -5.93 -12.76
CA VAL A 18 2.38 -7.26 -13.39
C VAL A 18 3.72 -7.88 -13.00
N CYS A 19 4.80 -7.11 -13.03
CA CYS A 19 6.12 -7.55 -12.59
C CYS A 19 6.10 -7.99 -11.12
N ALA A 20 5.53 -7.17 -10.23
CA ALA A 20 5.43 -7.48 -8.81
C ALA A 20 4.63 -8.77 -8.54
N VAL A 21 3.44 -8.92 -9.13
CA VAL A 21 2.61 -10.12 -8.99
C VAL A 21 3.32 -11.35 -9.54
N THR A 22 3.98 -11.23 -10.68
CA THR A 22 4.75 -12.33 -11.29
C THR A 22 5.90 -12.75 -10.38
N LEU A 23 6.68 -11.80 -9.86
CA LEU A 23 7.78 -12.09 -8.93
C LEU A 23 7.27 -12.72 -7.63
N MET A 24 6.11 -12.28 -7.13
CA MET A 24 5.48 -12.88 -5.95
C MET A 24 4.99 -14.30 -6.21
N ALA A 25 4.40 -14.56 -7.39
CA ALA A 25 3.93 -15.90 -7.77
C ALA A 25 5.11 -16.87 -7.99
N LEU A 26 6.24 -16.37 -8.49
CA LEU A 26 7.42 -17.18 -8.80
C LEU A 26 8.36 -17.38 -7.62
N ARG A 27 8.25 -16.59 -6.54
CA ARG A 27 9.13 -16.70 -5.37
C ARG A 27 8.34 -17.08 -4.12
N PRO A 28 8.62 -18.24 -3.49
CA PRO A 28 7.95 -18.62 -2.26
C PRO A 28 8.19 -17.57 -1.17
N VAL A 29 7.10 -17.13 -0.53
CA VAL A 29 7.10 -16.18 0.59
C VAL A 29 7.71 -16.89 1.81
N SER A 30 9.04 -16.96 1.88
CA SER A 30 9.72 -17.77 2.91
C SER A 30 10.94 -17.09 3.54
N ARG A 31 11.01 -15.75 3.58
CA ARG A 31 12.06 -15.06 4.33
C ARG A 31 11.49 -14.06 5.33
N PRO A 32 11.83 -14.15 6.62
CA PRO A 32 11.71 -13.03 7.55
C PRO A 32 12.49 -11.84 6.98
N GLY A 33 11.83 -10.69 6.85
CA GLY A 33 12.41 -9.50 6.20
C GLY A 33 11.64 -9.05 4.96
N GLY A 34 12.08 -7.95 4.36
CA GLY A 34 11.40 -7.34 3.19
C GLY A 34 10.38 -6.27 3.54
N TRP A 35 10.29 -5.83 4.80
CA TRP A 35 9.47 -4.68 5.21
C TRP A 35 9.93 -3.37 4.55
N GLN A 36 11.18 -3.29 4.10
CA GLN A 36 11.75 -2.11 3.46
C GLN A 36 11.03 -1.78 2.14
N TRP A 37 10.60 -2.77 1.38
CA TRP A 37 9.91 -2.57 0.11
C TRP A 37 8.56 -1.85 0.27
N PRO A 38 7.59 -2.37 1.06
CA PRO A 38 6.35 -1.66 1.29
C PRO A 38 6.57 -0.32 2.00
N ALA A 39 7.59 -0.18 2.86
CA ALA A 39 7.92 1.11 3.47
C ALA A 39 8.37 2.14 2.43
N LEU A 40 9.28 1.75 1.53
CA LEU A 40 9.80 2.60 0.45
C LEU A 40 8.68 2.98 -0.52
N LEU A 41 7.86 2.01 -0.95
CA LEU A 41 6.73 2.28 -1.85
C LEU A 41 5.70 3.21 -1.19
N SER A 42 5.41 3.01 0.10
CA SER A 42 4.55 3.91 0.86
C SER A 42 5.11 5.34 0.88
N ALA A 43 6.41 5.51 1.11
CA ALA A 43 7.06 6.81 1.18
C ALA A 43 7.10 7.52 -0.19
N ILE A 44 7.47 6.79 -1.25
CA ILE A 44 7.49 7.31 -2.63
C ILE A 44 6.08 7.73 -3.05
N PHE A 45 5.07 6.88 -2.82
CA PHE A 45 3.71 7.18 -3.24
C PHE A 45 3.08 8.29 -2.40
N LEU A 46 3.43 8.41 -1.12
CA LEU A 46 3.06 9.56 -0.29
C LEU A 46 3.67 10.86 -0.84
N ALA A 47 4.96 10.88 -1.16
CA ALA A 47 5.62 12.06 -1.73
C ALA A 47 4.98 12.48 -3.06
N PHE A 48 4.71 11.51 -3.95
CA PHE A 48 3.97 11.75 -5.19
C PHE A 48 2.56 12.30 -4.92
N SER A 49 1.83 11.71 -3.97
CA SER A 49 0.46 12.14 -3.64
C SER A 49 0.44 13.56 -3.06
N LEU A 50 1.39 13.91 -2.19
CA LEU A 50 1.53 15.28 -1.67
C LEU A 50 1.84 16.28 -2.78
N TRP A 51 2.69 15.90 -3.74
CA TRP A 51 2.98 16.71 -4.92
C TRP A 51 1.73 16.91 -5.79
N VAL A 52 0.93 15.87 -6.02
CA VAL A 52 -0.35 15.98 -6.75
C VAL A 52 -1.32 16.89 -6.00
N VAL A 53 -1.50 16.69 -4.69
CA VAL A 53 -2.38 17.53 -3.86
C VAL A 53 -1.97 18.99 -3.88
N ALA A 54 -0.67 19.30 -3.84
CA ALA A 54 -0.17 20.67 -3.91
C ALA A 54 -0.44 21.35 -5.27
N ARG A 55 -0.59 20.57 -6.35
CA ARG A 55 -0.80 21.08 -7.71
C ARG A 55 -2.25 21.11 -8.15
N GLU A 56 -2.98 20.04 -7.87
CA GLU A 56 -4.33 19.77 -8.38
C GLU A 56 -5.40 19.95 -7.28
N GLY A 57 -4.98 20.23 -6.05
CA GLY A 57 -5.84 20.39 -4.88
C GLY A 57 -6.17 19.06 -4.17
N PRO A 58 -6.62 19.11 -2.91
CA PRO A 58 -6.85 17.93 -2.08
C PRO A 58 -8.05 17.08 -2.50
N LEU A 59 -8.97 17.62 -3.32
CA LEU A 59 -10.21 16.95 -3.72
C LEU A 59 -10.30 16.67 -5.22
N GLY A 60 -9.22 16.89 -5.99
CA GLY A 60 -9.19 16.64 -7.43
C GLY A 60 -9.47 15.18 -7.81
N PHE A 61 -9.23 14.24 -6.89
CA PHE A 61 -9.58 12.83 -7.12
C PHE A 61 -11.10 12.60 -7.10
N TRP A 62 -11.87 13.34 -6.30
CA TRP A 62 -13.32 13.10 -6.15
C TRP A 62 -14.08 13.40 -7.45
N THR A 63 -13.70 14.49 -8.11
CA THR A 63 -14.28 14.86 -9.41
C THR A 63 -13.99 13.80 -10.47
N LEU A 64 -12.78 13.22 -10.48
CA LEU A 64 -12.41 12.15 -11.41
C LEU A 64 -13.24 10.87 -11.18
N HIS A 65 -13.46 10.48 -9.93
CA HIS A 65 -14.22 9.26 -9.60
C HIS A 65 -15.74 9.40 -9.80
N SER A 66 -16.26 10.61 -9.94
CA SER A 66 -17.69 10.88 -10.14
C SER A 66 -18.03 11.36 -11.56
N ALA A 67 -17.03 11.54 -12.42
CA ALA A 67 -17.22 12.13 -13.76
C ALA A 67 -18.01 11.23 -14.72
N ASN A 68 -17.87 9.90 -14.60
CA ASN A 68 -18.52 8.94 -15.49
C ASN A 68 -18.53 7.53 -14.88
N GLY A 69 -19.16 6.57 -15.58
CA GLY A 69 -19.26 5.18 -15.14
C GLY A 69 -17.92 4.48 -14.92
N TRP A 70 -16.88 4.79 -15.72
CA TRP A 70 -15.54 4.24 -15.50
C TRP A 70 -14.90 4.80 -14.23
N GLY A 71 -15.04 6.09 -13.97
CA GLY A 71 -14.55 6.71 -12.73
C GLY A 71 -15.17 6.07 -11.49
N VAL A 72 -16.48 5.85 -11.50
CA VAL A 72 -17.19 5.19 -10.39
C VAL A 72 -16.77 3.74 -10.26
N GLN A 73 -16.65 3.01 -11.37
CA GLN A 73 -16.23 1.61 -11.35
C GLN A 73 -14.81 1.45 -10.79
N VAL A 74 -13.85 2.27 -11.22
CA VAL A 74 -12.45 2.25 -10.71
C VAL A 74 -12.42 2.60 -9.22
N TRP A 75 -13.22 3.57 -8.78
CA TRP A 75 -13.33 3.91 -7.36
C TRP A 75 -13.81 2.71 -6.53
N THR A 76 -14.89 2.06 -6.97
CA THR A 76 -15.45 0.90 -6.29
C THR A 76 -14.47 -0.27 -6.28
N ASP A 77 -13.77 -0.53 -7.38
CA ASP A 77 -12.75 -1.57 -7.47
C ASP A 77 -11.62 -1.35 -6.45
N LEU A 78 -11.08 -0.13 -6.38
CA LEU A 78 -10.03 0.22 -5.42
C LEU A 78 -10.49 0.07 -3.96
N LEU A 79 -11.72 0.48 -3.64
CA LEU A 79 -12.29 0.28 -2.30
C LEU A 79 -12.43 -1.21 -1.97
N MET A 80 -12.83 -2.03 -2.92
CA MET A 80 -13.01 -3.46 -2.71
C MET A 80 -11.68 -4.20 -2.58
N ALA A 81 -10.70 -3.87 -3.41
CA ALA A 81 -9.34 -4.36 -3.27
C ALA A 81 -8.72 -3.97 -1.92
N GLY A 82 -8.87 -2.70 -1.52
CA GLY A 82 -8.40 -2.19 -0.22
C GLY A 82 -9.06 -2.89 0.97
N ALA A 83 -10.39 -3.05 0.94
CA ALA A 83 -11.14 -3.75 1.98
C ALA A 83 -10.70 -5.22 2.10
N THR A 84 -10.52 -5.91 0.97
CA THR A 84 -10.03 -7.28 0.94
C THR A 84 -8.63 -7.39 1.53
N ALA A 85 -7.72 -6.48 1.15
CA ALA A 85 -6.37 -6.46 1.67
C ALA A 85 -6.32 -6.19 3.19
N VAL A 86 -7.13 -5.26 3.69
CA VAL A 86 -7.25 -5.00 5.13
C VAL A 86 -7.84 -6.22 5.85
N PHE A 87 -8.88 -6.84 5.31
CA PHE A 87 -9.49 -8.04 5.88
C PHE A 87 -8.48 -9.16 6.08
N LEU A 88 -7.59 -9.37 5.11
CA LEU A 88 -6.53 -10.39 5.17
C LEU A 88 -5.34 -9.98 6.06
N LEU A 89 -4.92 -8.72 6.02
CA LEU A 89 -3.75 -8.24 6.75
C LEU A 89 -4.05 -8.00 8.23
N LEU A 90 -5.27 -7.62 8.60
CA LEU A 90 -5.63 -7.21 9.94
C LEU A 90 -5.43 -8.31 11.01
N PRO A 91 -5.83 -9.57 10.79
CA PRO A 91 -5.54 -10.66 11.73
C PRO A 91 -4.04 -10.87 11.94
N ARG A 92 -3.27 -10.81 10.85
CA ARG A 92 -1.81 -10.97 10.87
C ARG A 92 -1.12 -9.83 11.64
N ALA A 93 -1.54 -8.59 11.41
CA ALA A 93 -1.07 -7.42 12.16
C ALA A 93 -1.40 -7.52 13.66
N ARG A 94 -2.60 -8.00 14.01
CA ARG A 94 -2.99 -8.23 15.41
C ARG A 94 -2.15 -9.31 16.07
N ALA A 95 -1.80 -10.38 15.35
CA ALA A 95 -0.94 -11.45 15.87
C ALA A 95 0.43 -10.92 16.32
N VAL A 96 0.94 -9.86 15.68
CA VAL A 96 2.18 -9.17 16.09
C VAL A 96 1.98 -7.99 17.07
N GLY A 97 0.79 -7.85 17.64
CA GLY A 97 0.50 -6.86 18.69
C GLY A 97 0.12 -5.48 18.18
N MET A 98 -0.16 -5.31 16.88
CA MET A 98 -0.63 -4.03 16.36
C MET A 98 -2.08 -3.77 16.75
N ARG A 99 -2.38 -2.54 17.20
CA ARG A 99 -3.75 -2.07 17.43
C ARG A 99 -4.42 -1.80 16.09
N GLY A 100 -5.38 -2.64 15.70
CA GLY A 100 -6.00 -2.59 14.37
C GLY A 100 -6.70 -1.26 14.01
N GLY A 101 -7.43 -0.66 14.95
CA GLY A 101 -8.27 0.52 14.68
C GLY A 101 -7.54 1.70 14.03
N PRO A 102 -6.46 2.23 14.62
CA PRO A 102 -5.68 3.31 14.02
C PRO A 102 -5.16 3.02 12.60
N TRP A 103 -4.77 1.76 12.33
CA TRP A 103 -4.30 1.37 11.00
C TRP A 103 -5.43 1.30 9.97
N VAL A 104 -6.60 0.81 10.36
CA VAL A 104 -7.79 0.81 9.48
C VAL A 104 -8.19 2.24 9.13
N VAL A 105 -8.16 3.17 10.10
CA VAL A 105 -8.42 4.59 9.85
C VAL A 105 -7.38 5.18 8.89
N LEU A 106 -6.09 4.90 9.11
CA LEU A 106 -5.03 5.37 8.23
C LEU A 106 -5.23 4.87 6.78
N VAL A 107 -5.56 3.59 6.60
CA VAL A 107 -5.85 3.00 5.28
C VAL A 107 -7.09 3.66 4.65
N ALA A 108 -8.17 3.83 5.40
CA ALA A 108 -9.39 4.46 4.89
C ALA A 108 -9.14 5.90 4.41
N CYS A 109 -8.29 6.65 5.11
CA CYS A 109 -7.98 8.04 4.75
C CYS A 109 -6.94 8.19 3.62
N THR A 110 -6.07 7.19 3.41
CA THR A 110 -4.90 7.33 2.51
C THR A 110 -4.77 6.24 1.46
N GLY A 111 -5.72 5.31 1.41
CA GLY A 111 -5.74 4.18 0.48
C GLY A 111 -4.50 3.29 0.62
N SER A 112 -3.83 3.04 -0.51
CA SER A 112 -2.67 2.15 -0.57
C SER A 112 -1.46 2.64 0.23
N ILE A 113 -1.33 3.94 0.50
CA ILE A 113 -0.24 4.49 1.34
C ILE A 113 -0.33 3.89 2.74
N GLY A 114 -1.47 4.05 3.41
CA GLY A 114 -1.70 3.50 4.75
C GLY A 114 -1.63 1.97 4.77
N LEU A 115 -2.10 1.30 3.72
CA LEU A 115 -2.03 -0.16 3.59
C LEU A 115 -0.58 -0.66 3.49
N LEU A 116 0.25 -0.01 2.67
CA LEU A 116 1.67 -0.35 2.54
C LEU A 116 2.43 -0.06 3.85
N ALA A 117 2.13 1.05 4.52
CA ALA A 117 2.69 1.36 5.83
C ALA A 117 2.30 0.30 6.90
N MET A 118 1.04 -0.13 6.91
CA MET A 118 0.55 -1.19 7.80
C MET A 118 1.27 -2.51 7.53
N LEU A 119 1.42 -2.89 6.25
CA LEU A 119 2.13 -4.10 5.85
C LEU A 119 3.61 -4.04 6.26
N ALA A 120 4.29 -2.92 6.00
CA ALA A 120 5.67 -2.72 6.40
C ALA A 120 5.85 -2.87 7.92
N ARG A 121 4.98 -2.26 8.72
CA ARG A 121 5.03 -2.39 10.17
C ARG A 121 4.79 -3.83 10.64
N CYS A 122 3.83 -4.53 10.03
CA CYS A 122 3.53 -5.92 10.33
C CYS A 122 4.77 -6.79 10.07
N LEU A 123 5.35 -6.71 8.87
CA LEU A 123 6.53 -7.47 8.47
C LEU A 123 7.76 -7.16 9.33
N PHE A 124 7.94 -5.89 9.73
CA PHE A 124 9.03 -5.50 10.64
C PHE A 124 8.89 -6.18 12.01
N LEU A 125 7.69 -6.20 12.58
CA LEU A 125 7.44 -6.83 13.88
C LEU A 125 7.55 -8.35 13.81
N GLU A 126 7.12 -8.97 12.72
CA GLU A 126 7.32 -10.40 12.47
C GLU A 126 8.80 -10.75 12.40
N ALA A 127 9.59 -9.98 11.64
CA ALA A 127 11.03 -10.21 11.53
C ALA A 127 11.73 -10.07 12.88
N ARG A 128 11.33 -9.09 13.70
CA ARG A 128 11.88 -8.90 15.06
C ARG A 128 11.57 -10.04 16.02
N ARG A 129 10.39 -10.67 15.91
CA ARG A 129 10.05 -11.82 16.75
C ARG A 129 10.76 -13.11 16.33
N ALA A 130 11.14 -13.19 15.06
CA ALA A 130 11.88 -14.33 14.51
C ALA A 130 13.40 -14.25 14.78
N ASP A 131 13.92 -13.14 15.31
CA ASP A 131 15.34 -12.96 15.61
C ASP A 131 15.70 -13.60 16.97
N PRO A 132 16.50 -14.69 17.00
CA PRO A 132 16.84 -15.42 18.22
C PRO A 132 17.68 -14.60 19.22
N SER A 133 18.36 -13.54 18.76
CA SER A 133 19.20 -12.69 19.60
C SER A 133 18.42 -11.91 20.67
N THR A 134 17.08 -11.85 20.54
CA THR A 134 16.18 -11.17 21.48
C THR A 134 15.85 -12.02 22.72
N GLU A 135 16.16 -13.32 22.73
CA GLU A 135 15.85 -14.25 23.84
C GLU A 135 16.97 -14.33 24.90
N THR A 136 18.15 -13.77 24.62
CA THR A 136 19.34 -13.83 25.49
C THR A 136 19.71 -12.51 26.17
N ALA A 137 18.81 -11.52 26.22
CA ALA A 137 19.05 -10.29 26.97
C ALA A 137 18.63 -10.50 28.45
N PRO A 138 19.56 -10.35 29.43
CA PRO A 138 19.30 -10.60 30.85
C PRO A 138 18.33 -9.59 31.48
#